data_AF-A0A2D0ILJ6-F1
#
_entry.id   AF-A0A2D0ILJ6-F1
#
_cell.length_a   1.000
_cell.length_b   1.000
_cell.length_c   1.000
_cell.angle_alpha   90.00
_cell.angle_beta   90.00
_cell.angle_gamma   90.00
#
_symmetry.space_group_name_H-M   'P 1'
#
loop_
_entity.id
_entity.type
_entity.pdbx_description
1 polymer ?
#
loop_
_entity_poly.entity_id
_entity_poly.type
_entity_poly.pdbx_seq_one_letter_code
_entity_poly.pdbx_strand_id
1 'polypeptide(L)' 'MKTQNMENKAYTAELELTGFILYGNCDFRASGRIYHDVHQRWFDGAEIITSPVENIHTFNADGFIRTRNSVYKLRTPNNG' A
#
# COMPACT_ATOMS: atom_id res chain seq x y z
N MET A 1 13.37 13.41 -21.90
CA MET A 1 12.96 12.75 -20.64
C MET A 1 11.47 12.97 -20.48
N LYS A 2 10.64 11.91 -20.57
CA LYS A 2 9.20 12.03 -20.36
C LYS A 2 8.95 11.97 -18.86
N THR A 3 8.86 13.13 -18.23
CA THR A 3 8.28 13.30 -16.90
C THR A 3 6.80 12.95 -17.05
N GLN A 4 6.46 11.67 -16.87
CA GLN A 4 5.07 11.26 -16.86
C GLN A 4 4.44 11.81 -15.58
N ASN A 5 3.45 12.67 -15.78
CA ASN A 5 2.49 13.13 -14.79
C ASN A 5 2.04 11.95 -13.91
N MET A 6 2.68 11.72 -12.76
CA MET A 6 1.99 11.16 -11.62
C MET A 6 1.09 12.28 -11.15
N GLU A 7 -0.18 12.22 -11.53
CA GLU A 7 -1.24 12.85 -10.77
C GLU A 7 -0.91 12.73 -9.28
N ASN A 8 -1.05 13.82 -8.52
CA ASN A 8 -0.99 13.86 -7.07
C ASN A 8 -1.98 12.85 -6.46
N LYS A 9 -1.71 11.54 -6.56
CA LYS A 9 -2.29 10.55 -5.68
C LYS A 9 -1.68 10.86 -4.34
N ALA A 10 -2.44 11.55 -3.50
CA ALA A 10 -2.09 11.77 -2.11
C ALA A 10 -2.06 10.40 -1.42
N TYR A 11 -0.93 9.71 -1.53
CA TYR A 11 -0.68 8.49 -0.80
C TYR A 11 -0.70 8.83 0.69
N THR A 12 -1.40 8.01 1.46
CA THR A 12 -1.43 8.16 2.91
C THR A 12 -0.17 7.61 3.55
N ALA A 13 0.49 6.65 2.89
CA ALA A 13 1.77 6.07 3.32
C ALA A 13 2.42 5.29 2.16
N GLU A 14 3.65 4.83 2.37
CA GLU A 14 4.27 3.77 1.60
C GLU A 14 4.08 2.41 2.30
N LEU A 15 4.00 1.33 1.53
CA LEU A 15 3.87 -0.04 2.05
C LEU A 15 4.86 -0.97 1.35
N GLU A 16 5.75 -1.57 2.15
CA GLU A 16 6.52 -2.76 1.74
C GLU A 16 5.60 -3.97 1.91
N LEU A 17 4.98 -4.38 0.80
CA LEU A 17 4.01 -5.47 0.76
C LEU A 17 4.71 -6.81 1.02
N THR A 18 4.28 -7.54 2.05
CA THR A 18 4.75 -8.90 2.34
C THR A 18 3.78 -9.97 1.85
N GLY A 19 2.49 -9.64 1.71
CA GLY A 19 1.49 -10.58 1.21
C GLY A 19 0.05 -10.08 1.35
N PHE A 20 -0.89 -10.97 1.06
CA PHE A 20 -2.31 -10.75 1.28
C PHE A 20 -2.89 -11.82 2.20
N ILE A 21 -3.77 -11.39 3.09
CA ILE A 21 -4.51 -12.25 4.00
C ILE A 21 -5.97 -12.23 3.56
N LEU A 22 -6.55 -13.42 3.40
CA LEU A 22 -7.98 -13.58 3.14
C LEU A 22 -8.74 -13.64 4.47
N TYR A 23 -9.62 -12.68 4.69
CA TYR A 23 -10.60 -12.67 5.77
C TYR A 23 -11.97 -13.08 5.21
N GLY A 24 -12.51 -14.22 5.67
CA GLY A 24 -13.78 -14.74 5.14
C GLY A 24 -13.71 -15.07 3.64
N ASN A 25 -14.80 -14.88 2.90
CA ASN A 25 -14.88 -15.37 1.51
C ASN A 25 -14.31 -14.40 0.46
N CYS A 26 -14.32 -13.07 0.70
CA CYS A 26 -13.95 -12.08 -0.32
C CYS A 26 -13.26 -10.80 0.24
N ASP A 27 -12.78 -10.79 1.49
CA ASP A 27 -12.09 -9.64 2.08
C ASP A 27 -10.56 -9.89 2.06
N PHE A 28 -9.88 -9.36 1.05
CA PHE A 28 -8.42 -9.39 0.98
C PHE A 28 -7.83 -8.18 1.71
N ARG A 29 -6.86 -8.42 2.59
CA ARG A 29 -6.11 -7.36 3.28
C ARG A 29 -4.65 -7.47 2.96
N ALA A 30 -3.99 -6.35 2.72
CA ALA A 30 -2.55 -6.33 2.53
C ALA A 30 -1.85 -6.43 3.89
N SER A 31 -0.85 -7.28 3.99
CA SER A 31 0.09 -7.31 5.11
C SER A 31 1.43 -6.73 4.65
N GLY A 32 2.09 -5.97 5.52
CA GLY A 32 3.37 -5.39 5.16
C GLY A 32 3.93 -4.46 6.23
N ARG A 33 5.01 -3.77 5.87
CA ARG A 33 5.61 -2.72 6.70
C ARG A 33 5.26 -1.36 6.14
N ILE A 34 4.76 -0.48 6.99
CA ILE A 34 4.37 0.87 6.61
C ILE A 34 5.53 1.86 6.78
N TYR A 35 5.62 2.84 5.89
CA TYR A 35 6.60 3.92 5.95
C TYR A 35 5.96 5.25 5.56
N HIS A 36 6.50 6.35 6.07
CA HIS A 36 6.10 7.71 5.72
C HIS A 36 4.58 7.94 5.87
N ASP A 37 3.96 7.44 6.94
CA ASP A 37 2.53 7.65 7.19
C ASP A 37 2.26 9.13 7.48
N VAL A 38 1.53 9.78 6.57
CA VAL A 38 1.26 11.22 6.63
C VAL A 38 0.44 11.62 7.86
N HIS A 39 -0.29 10.65 8.43
CA HIS A 39 -1.11 10.82 9.62
C HIS A 39 -0.39 10.44 10.92
N GLN A 40 0.88 9.98 10.84
CA GLN A 40 1.69 9.58 12.00
C GLN A 40 1.00 8.57 12.93
N ARG A 41 0.12 7.72 12.38
CA ARG A 41 -0.58 6.66 13.11
C ARG A 41 0.37 5.51 13.45
N TRP A 42 1.40 5.33 12.63
CA TRP A 42 2.41 4.29 12.78
C TRP A 42 3.82 4.85 12.58
N PHE A 43 4.79 4.23 13.25
CA PHE A 43 6.20 4.48 13.01
C PHE A 43 6.69 3.72 11.77
N ASP A 44 7.76 4.23 11.16
CA ASP A 44 8.37 3.61 9.98
C ASP A 44 8.87 2.19 10.28
N GLY A 45 8.49 1.24 9.44
CA GLY A 45 8.79 -0.18 9.60
C GLY A 45 7.79 -0.95 10.46
N ALA A 46 6.75 -0.30 10.99
CA ALA A 46 5.70 -1.00 11.74
C ALA A 46 4.98 -2.02 10.85
N GLU A 47 4.80 -3.24 11.35
CA GLU A 47 4.01 -4.27 10.69
C GLU A 47 2.52 -3.95 10.83
N ILE A 48 1.81 -3.97 9.70
CA ILE A 48 0.37 -3.67 9.65
C ILE A 48 -0.39 -4.69 8.81
N ILE A 49 -1.68 -4.81 9.10
CA ILE A 49 -2.68 -5.41 8.22
C ILE A 49 -3.64 -4.28 7.84
N THR A 50 -3.81 -4.04 6.54
CA THR A 50 -4.64 -2.94 6.07
C THR A 50 -6.13 -3.20 6.26
N SER A 51 -6.93 -2.17 6.03
CA SER A 51 -8.35 -2.36 5.71
C SER A 51 -8.52 -3.12 4.36
N PRO A 52 -9.73 -3.58 4.01
CA PRO A 52 -9.98 -4.34 2.79
C PRO A 52 -9.43 -3.65 1.54
N VAL A 53 -8.71 -4.42 0.73
CA VAL A 53 -8.10 -3.99 -0.53
C VAL A 53 -9.15 -3.96 -1.63
N GLU A 54 -9.25 -2.82 -2.31
CA GLU A 54 -10.26 -2.59 -3.35
C GLU A 54 -9.73 -2.91 -4.75
N ASN A 55 -8.41 -2.85 -4.95
CA ASN A 55 -7.77 -3.05 -6.24
C ASN A 55 -6.89 -4.32 -6.28
N ILE A 56 -7.32 -5.40 -5.62
CA ILE A 56 -6.53 -6.64 -5.45
C ILE A 56 -6.07 -7.27 -6.78
N HIS A 57 -6.80 -7.06 -7.87
CA HIS A 57 -6.46 -7.61 -9.18
C HIS A 57 -5.58 -6.68 -10.04
N THR A 58 -5.45 -5.40 -9.66
CA THR A 58 -4.73 -4.40 -10.48
C THR A 58 -3.59 -3.71 -9.74
N PHE A 59 -3.45 -3.88 -8.41
CA PHE A 59 -2.49 -3.15 -7.56
C PHE A 59 -1.05 -3.14 -8.09
N ASN A 60 -0.60 -4.25 -8.69
CA ASN A 60 0.76 -4.36 -9.22
C ASN A 60 0.96 -3.50 -10.47
N ALA A 61 -0.02 -3.48 -11.39
CA ALA A 61 0.01 -2.60 -12.56
C ALA A 61 -0.23 -1.13 -12.19
N ASP A 62 -1.08 -0.91 -11.18
CA ASP A 62 -1.41 0.39 -10.62
C ASP A 62 -0.22 1.05 -9.89
N GLY A 63 0.68 0.24 -9.30
CA GLY A 63 1.80 0.69 -8.47
C GLY A 63 1.40 1.12 -7.04
N PHE A 64 0.16 0.86 -6.63
CA PHE A 64 -0.35 1.21 -5.30
C PHE A 64 -1.45 0.25 -4.85
N ILE A 65 -1.64 0.16 -3.54
CA ILE A 65 -2.77 -0.53 -2.91
C ILE A 65 -3.79 0.52 -2.48
N ARG A 66 -5.00 0.42 -3.01
CA ARG A 66 -6.15 1.18 -2.51
C ARG A 66 -6.94 0.29 -1.55
N THR A 67 -7.25 0.86 -0.40
CA THR A 67 -8.08 0.24 0.62
C THR A 67 -9.20 1.21 0.99
N ARG A 68 -10.22 0.72 1.70
CA ARG A 68 -11.37 1.55 2.11
C ARG A 68 -10.98 2.87 2.78
N ASN A 69 -9.88 2.89 3.52
CA ASN A 69 -9.50 4.03 4.37
C ASN A 69 -8.20 4.72 3.95
N SER A 70 -7.42 4.15 3.03
CA SER A 70 -6.04 4.58 2.80
C SER A 70 -5.53 4.12 1.43
N VAL A 71 -4.59 4.88 0.87
CA VAL A 71 -3.92 4.57 -0.41
C VAL A 71 -2.43 4.47 -0.15
N TYR A 72 -1.86 3.30 -0.42
CA TYR A 72 -0.47 2.99 -0.13
C TYR A 72 0.33 2.88 -1.42
N LYS A 73 1.40 3.66 -1.55
CA LYS A 73 2.37 3.47 -2.63
C LYS A 73 3.17 2.19 -2.35
N LEU A 74 3.32 1.32 -3.35
CA LEU A 74 4.16 0.14 -3.19
C LEU A 74 5.63 0.55 -3.07
N ARG A 75 6.27 0.07 -2.00
CA ARG A 75 7.70 0.22 -1.77
C ARG A 75 8.39 -1.07 -2.15
N THR A 76 9.35 -0.98 -3.05
CA THR A 76 10.30 -2.08 -3.29
C THR A 76 11.32 -2.12 -2.16
N PRO A 77 11.65 -3.30 -1.62
CA PRO A 77 12.80 -3.42 -0.73
C PRO A 77 14.04 -2.88 -1.47
N ASN A 78 14.79 -1.99 -0.83
CA ASN A 78 16.10 -1.62 -1.34
C ASN A 78 17.01 -2.83 -1.10
N ASN A 79 17.03 -3.77 -2.05
CA ASN A 79 18.10 -4.75 -2.13
C ASN A 79 19.36 -3.96 -2.50
N GLY A 80 20.19 -3.67 -1.50
CA GLY A 80 21.44 -2.94 -1.65
C GLY A 80 22.42 -3.62 -2.61
#